data_AF-A0A1F5B5Q5-F1
#
_entry.id   AF-A0A1F5B5Q5-F1
#
_cell.length_a   1.000
_cell.length_b   1.000
_cell.length_c   1.000
_cell.angle_alpha   90.00
_cell.angle_beta   90.00
_cell.angle_gamma   90.00
#
_symmetry.space_group_name_H-M   'P 1'
#
loop_
_entity.id
_entity.type
_entity.pdbx_description
1 polymer ?
#
loop_
_entity_poly.entity_id
_entity_poly.type
_entity_poly.pdbx_seq_one_letter_code
_entity_poly.pdbx_strand_id
1 'polypeptide(L)'
;MGAAEGYIYVRMEAPQAVRQVTIARDQARKHGLLGKSILGSEFHFDIHIVEGAGAFVCGEETSLMSSIEGRRAVSRQRPPFPAQSGLWGYPTNINNVETWANVPLIIRRGAEWYSQIGTPKSKGTKIFSLVGKVRNGGQVEVPMGIKLREVIYDIGGGIKDGKKFKAVQTGGPAGGFLPAEFLDLAIDYDNLVQAGSTMGSGGMIVLDETTCMVDLARHYMHFTQEESCGKCVPCRVGTRQMHDILVRITRGEGEEEDLARLKELSDSIMVASLCGLGQTAPNPVLSTLRHFRDEYIEHIRHKKCPAGICPELVSRPGREAPPAVRKVKKTRP
;
A
#
# COMPACT_ATOMS: atom_id res chain seq x y z
N MET A 1 -28.65 -3.79 5.38
CA MET A 1 -28.19 -3.12 4.14
C MET A 1 -29.25 -3.09 3.05
N GLY A 2 -30.15 -4.08 2.93
CA GLY A 2 -31.29 -3.99 2.02
C GLY A 2 -30.94 -3.91 0.53
N ALA A 3 -29.71 -4.27 0.14
CA ALA A 3 -29.25 -4.20 -1.23
C ALA A 3 -29.89 -5.32 -2.06
N ALA A 4 -30.38 -4.98 -3.25
CA ALA A 4 -30.88 -5.93 -4.25
C ALA A 4 -29.80 -6.32 -5.29
N GLU A 5 -28.73 -5.54 -5.37
CA GLU A 5 -27.63 -5.77 -6.31
C GLU A 5 -26.27 -5.68 -5.61
N GLY A 6 -25.34 -6.50 -6.05
CA GLY A 6 -23.94 -6.47 -5.66
C GLY A 6 -23.03 -6.39 -6.89
N TYR A 7 -21.90 -5.72 -6.75
CA TYR A 7 -20.89 -5.60 -7.81
C TYR A 7 -19.55 -6.11 -7.28
N ILE A 8 -18.99 -7.12 -7.95
CA ILE A 8 -17.63 -7.59 -7.69
C ILE A 8 -16.70 -6.95 -8.73
N TYR A 9 -15.92 -5.98 -8.28
CA TYR A 9 -14.89 -5.34 -9.10
C TYR A 9 -13.60 -6.14 -9.01
N VAL A 10 -13.16 -6.72 -10.14
CA VAL A 10 -11.94 -7.53 -10.23
C VAL A 10 -10.96 -6.85 -11.16
N ARG A 11 -9.70 -6.74 -10.75
CA ARG A 11 -8.65 -6.18 -11.60
C ARG A 11 -8.40 -7.08 -12.82
N MET A 12 -8.20 -6.50 -14.01
CA MET A 12 -7.97 -7.28 -15.24
C MET A 12 -6.70 -8.13 -15.22
N GLU A 13 -5.70 -7.76 -14.41
CA GLU A 13 -4.45 -8.52 -14.25
C GLU A 13 -4.64 -9.83 -13.48
N ALA A 14 -5.86 -10.14 -13.04
CA ALA A 14 -6.22 -11.38 -12.38
C ALA A 14 -7.25 -12.19 -13.20
N PRO A 15 -6.93 -12.61 -14.44
CA PRO A 15 -7.89 -13.29 -15.33
C PRO A 15 -8.41 -14.60 -14.74
N GLN A 16 -7.59 -15.29 -13.95
CA GLN A 16 -8.02 -16.49 -13.23
C GLN A 16 -9.09 -16.16 -12.18
N ALA A 17 -8.95 -15.05 -11.43
CA ALA A 17 -9.93 -14.64 -10.44
C ALA A 17 -11.26 -14.27 -11.12
N VAL A 18 -11.23 -13.51 -12.22
CA VAL A 18 -12.42 -13.19 -13.03
C VAL A 18 -13.14 -14.47 -13.45
N ARG A 19 -12.40 -15.44 -14.01
CA ARG A 19 -12.96 -16.73 -14.44
C ARG A 19 -13.61 -17.47 -13.27
N GLN A 20 -12.93 -17.59 -12.14
CA GLN A 20 -13.44 -18.35 -10.98
C GLN A 20 -14.69 -17.71 -10.36
N VAL A 21 -14.68 -16.38 -10.18
CA VAL A 21 -15.84 -15.66 -9.64
C VAL A 21 -17.03 -15.74 -10.60
N THR A 22 -16.77 -15.69 -11.91
CA THR A 22 -17.81 -15.86 -12.95
C THR A 22 -18.48 -17.24 -12.85
N ILE A 23 -17.68 -18.30 -12.79
CA ILE A 23 -18.18 -19.68 -12.63
C ILE A 23 -18.99 -19.80 -11.34
N ALA A 24 -18.47 -19.30 -10.22
CA ALA A 24 -19.14 -19.38 -8.92
C ALA A 24 -20.49 -18.63 -8.90
N ARG A 25 -20.54 -17.43 -9.48
CA ARG A 25 -21.79 -16.66 -9.63
C ARG A 25 -22.82 -17.44 -10.45
N ASP A 26 -22.41 -17.99 -11.59
CA ASP A 26 -23.33 -18.69 -12.49
C ASP A 26 -23.85 -20.00 -11.86
N GLN A 27 -23.00 -20.70 -11.11
CA GLN A 27 -23.41 -21.84 -10.29
C GLN A 27 -24.41 -21.42 -9.20
N ALA A 28 -24.13 -20.34 -8.47
CA ALA A 28 -25.03 -19.85 -7.43
C ALA A 28 -26.40 -19.46 -8.00
N ARG A 29 -26.46 -18.83 -9.17
CA ARG A 29 -27.73 -18.57 -9.89
C ARG A 29 -28.46 -19.87 -10.26
N LYS A 30 -27.75 -20.85 -10.84
CA LYS A 30 -28.33 -22.14 -11.22
C LYS A 30 -28.93 -22.89 -10.03
N HIS A 31 -28.33 -22.76 -8.85
CA HIS A 31 -28.80 -23.38 -7.62
C HIS A 31 -29.83 -22.53 -6.85
N GLY A 32 -30.28 -21.39 -7.39
CA GLY A 32 -31.26 -20.52 -6.72
C GLY A 32 -30.72 -19.79 -5.49
N LEU A 33 -29.39 -19.65 -5.38
CA LEU A 33 -28.68 -18.94 -4.31
C LEU A 33 -28.40 -17.46 -4.66
N LEU A 34 -28.59 -17.08 -5.92
CA LEU A 34 -28.59 -15.71 -6.43
C LEU A 34 -29.76 -15.54 -7.41
N GLY A 35 -30.29 -14.32 -7.49
CA GLY A 35 -31.43 -13.97 -8.32
C GLY A 35 -32.67 -13.66 -7.48
N LYS A 36 -33.85 -14.08 -7.99
CA LYS A 36 -35.13 -13.80 -7.34
C LYS A 36 -35.49 -14.88 -6.33
N SER A 37 -36.11 -14.48 -5.22
CA SER A 37 -36.69 -15.36 -4.22
C SER A 37 -35.73 -16.43 -3.72
N ILE A 38 -34.59 -15.98 -3.21
CA ILE A 38 -33.49 -16.86 -2.78
C ILE A 38 -34.01 -17.83 -1.71
N LEU A 39 -33.82 -19.13 -1.96
CA LEU A 39 -34.31 -20.22 -1.08
C LEU A 39 -35.82 -20.14 -0.76
N GLY A 40 -36.63 -19.57 -1.65
CA GLY A 40 -38.09 -19.43 -1.45
C GLY A 40 -38.50 -18.27 -0.54
N SER A 41 -37.58 -17.37 -0.20
CA SER A 41 -37.87 -16.16 0.58
C SER A 41 -38.36 -14.99 -0.29
N GLU A 42 -38.81 -13.90 0.33
CA GLU A 42 -39.10 -12.62 -0.35
C GLU A 42 -37.82 -11.83 -0.70
N PHE A 43 -36.64 -12.33 -0.32
CA PHE A 43 -35.38 -11.64 -0.58
C PHE A 43 -34.88 -11.93 -2.00
N HIS A 44 -34.46 -10.86 -2.68
CA HIS A 44 -33.87 -10.90 -4.02
C HIS A 44 -32.49 -10.24 -3.97
N PHE A 45 -31.49 -10.91 -4.54
CA PHE A 45 -30.15 -10.37 -4.64
C PHE A 45 -29.40 -10.99 -5.80
N ASP A 46 -28.78 -10.16 -6.64
CA ASP A 46 -27.95 -10.64 -7.74
C ASP A 46 -26.60 -9.92 -7.78
N ILE A 47 -25.62 -10.56 -8.42
CA ILE A 47 -24.24 -10.09 -8.47
C ILE A 47 -23.80 -9.86 -9.92
N HIS A 48 -23.23 -8.68 -10.15
CA HIS A 48 -22.55 -8.31 -11.38
C HIS A 48 -21.03 -8.37 -11.20
N ILE A 49 -20.31 -8.79 -12.23
CA ILE A 49 -18.85 -8.81 -12.22
C ILE A 49 -18.39 -7.70 -13.16
N VAL A 50 -17.50 -6.85 -12.66
CA VAL A 50 -16.92 -5.74 -13.41
C VAL A 50 -15.41 -5.96 -13.46
N GLU A 51 -14.88 -6.02 -14.66
CA GLU A 51 -13.43 -6.10 -14.90
C GLU A 51 -12.85 -4.69 -14.97
N GLY A 52 -11.87 -4.41 -14.12
CA GLY A 52 -11.21 -3.11 -14.02
C GLY A 52 -10.14 -2.90 -15.09
N ALA A 53 -9.88 -1.65 -15.46
CA ALA A 53 -8.95 -1.28 -16.54
C ALA A 53 -7.47 -1.12 -16.12
N GLY A 54 -7.06 -1.77 -15.04
CA GLY A 54 -5.65 -1.89 -14.65
C GLY A 54 -4.99 -0.64 -14.03
N ALA A 55 -5.74 0.15 -13.26
CA ALA A 55 -5.18 1.26 -12.48
C ALA A 55 -5.36 1.02 -10.97
N PHE A 56 -4.30 1.20 -10.18
CA PHE A 56 -4.32 0.98 -8.73
C PHE A 56 -5.31 1.91 -8.03
N VAL A 57 -5.46 3.15 -8.50
CA VAL A 57 -6.44 4.10 -7.96
C VAL A 57 -7.88 3.61 -8.07
N CYS A 58 -8.20 2.71 -9.00
CA CYS A 58 -9.54 2.10 -9.09
C CYS A 58 -9.89 1.25 -7.87
N GLY A 59 -8.92 0.86 -7.02
CA GLY A 59 -9.19 0.20 -5.75
C GLY A 59 -9.69 1.15 -4.65
N GLU A 60 -9.55 2.47 -4.84
CA GLU A 60 -10.05 3.47 -3.91
C GLU A 60 -11.58 3.60 -4.01
N GLU A 61 -12.27 3.64 -2.88
CA GLU A 61 -13.74 3.57 -2.75
C GLU A 61 -14.51 4.41 -3.79
N THR A 62 -14.19 5.70 -3.90
CA THR A 62 -14.94 6.61 -4.79
C THR A 62 -14.50 6.53 -6.25
N SER A 63 -13.25 6.17 -6.46
CA SER A 63 -12.67 5.96 -7.79
C SER A 63 -13.19 4.67 -8.42
N LEU A 64 -13.36 3.61 -7.59
CA LEU A 64 -13.97 2.33 -7.95
C LEU A 64 -15.38 2.53 -8.50
N MET A 65 -16.21 3.29 -7.81
CA MET A 65 -17.57 3.61 -8.30
C MET A 65 -17.52 4.32 -9.66
N SER A 66 -16.63 5.30 -9.81
CA SER A 66 -16.49 6.01 -11.08
C SER A 66 -16.07 5.08 -12.21
N SER A 67 -15.19 4.10 -11.93
CA SER A 67 -14.83 3.07 -12.89
C SER A 67 -16.00 2.15 -13.26
N ILE A 68 -16.81 1.72 -12.29
CA ILE A 68 -18.01 0.89 -12.55
C ILE A 68 -19.02 1.65 -13.39
N GLU A 69 -19.19 2.95 -13.15
CA GLU A 69 -20.08 3.83 -13.93
C GLU A 69 -19.57 4.11 -15.36
N GLY A 70 -18.45 3.52 -15.78
CA GLY A 70 -17.85 3.74 -17.11
C GLY A 70 -17.19 5.11 -17.27
N ARG A 71 -16.94 5.82 -16.16
CA ARG A 71 -16.25 7.13 -16.15
C ARG A 71 -14.77 6.92 -15.86
N ARG A 72 -13.98 7.97 -16.11
CA ARG A 72 -12.57 7.99 -15.66
C ARG A 72 -12.52 7.80 -14.14
N ALA A 73 -11.67 6.89 -13.68
CA ALA A 73 -11.47 6.59 -12.27
C ALA A 73 -10.75 7.75 -11.55
N VAL A 74 -11.53 8.71 -11.08
CA VAL A 74 -11.06 9.83 -10.27
C VAL A 74 -11.80 9.83 -8.94
N SER A 75 -11.10 10.18 -7.86
CA SER A 75 -11.71 10.24 -6.54
C SER A 75 -12.77 11.34 -6.45
N ARG A 76 -13.84 11.09 -5.69
CA ARG A 76 -14.89 12.07 -5.39
C ARG A 76 -14.61 12.72 -4.05
N GLN A 77 -14.89 14.02 -3.97
CA GLN A 77 -14.84 14.72 -2.69
C GLN A 77 -15.98 14.21 -1.81
N ARG A 78 -15.69 14.00 -0.53
CA ARG A 78 -16.69 13.70 0.50
C ARG A 78 -16.93 14.97 1.31
N PRO A 79 -18.17 15.32 1.69
CA PRO A 79 -19.46 14.68 1.36
C PRO A 79 -19.96 14.91 -0.10
N PRO A 80 -20.98 14.14 -0.59
CA PRO A 80 -21.68 13.05 0.12
C PRO A 80 -20.84 11.77 0.23
N PHE A 81 -21.09 10.97 1.27
CA PHE A 81 -20.47 9.64 1.40
C PHE A 81 -21.22 8.60 0.55
N PRO A 82 -20.55 7.52 0.11
CA PRO A 82 -21.18 6.50 -0.73
C PRO A 82 -22.40 5.85 -0.10
N ALA A 83 -22.41 5.71 1.23
CA ALA A 83 -23.55 5.19 1.98
C ALA A 83 -24.81 6.05 1.87
N GLN A 84 -24.68 7.34 1.53
CA GLN A 84 -25.81 8.24 1.27
C GLN A 84 -26.08 8.36 -0.24
N SER A 85 -25.03 8.53 -1.03
CA SER A 85 -25.12 8.65 -2.49
C SER A 85 -23.83 8.15 -3.12
N GLY A 86 -23.88 6.89 -3.59
CA GLY A 86 -22.75 6.16 -4.15
C GLY A 86 -22.93 5.85 -5.63
N LEU A 87 -22.96 4.58 -5.98
CA LEU A 87 -23.03 4.09 -7.35
C LEU A 87 -24.34 4.53 -8.01
N TRP A 88 -24.24 5.28 -9.12
CA TRP A 88 -25.38 5.92 -9.80
C TRP A 88 -26.30 6.75 -8.88
N GLY A 89 -25.74 7.27 -7.77
CA GLY A 89 -26.47 8.08 -6.80
C GLY A 89 -27.21 7.28 -5.73
N TYR A 90 -27.22 5.94 -5.78
CA TYR A 90 -27.87 5.09 -4.78
C TYR A 90 -26.98 4.87 -3.55
N PRO A 91 -27.56 4.67 -2.34
CA PRO A 91 -26.84 4.25 -1.15
C PRO A 91 -26.01 2.99 -1.41
N THR A 92 -24.69 3.10 -1.33
CA THR A 92 -23.74 2.03 -1.68
C THR A 92 -22.74 1.83 -0.55
N ASN A 93 -22.47 0.57 -0.19
CA ASN A 93 -21.46 0.21 0.79
C ASN A 93 -20.39 -0.66 0.13
N ILE A 94 -19.12 -0.27 0.27
CA ILE A 94 -17.98 -0.86 -0.42
C ILE A 94 -17.07 -1.49 0.64
N ASN A 95 -16.78 -2.78 0.50
CA ASN A 95 -15.90 -3.50 1.43
C ASN A 95 -14.94 -4.39 0.66
N ASN A 96 -13.81 -4.70 1.30
CA ASN A 96 -12.83 -5.62 0.75
C ASN A 96 -13.40 -7.05 0.70
N VAL A 97 -12.90 -7.86 -0.26
CA VAL A 97 -13.27 -9.26 -0.41
C VAL A 97 -12.98 -10.07 0.85
N GLU A 98 -11.87 -9.82 1.54
CA GLU A 98 -11.52 -10.48 2.81
C GLU A 98 -12.57 -10.19 3.90
N THR A 99 -13.06 -8.96 4.00
CA THR A 99 -14.12 -8.59 4.93
C THR A 99 -15.38 -9.43 4.65
N TRP A 100 -15.81 -9.50 3.39
CA TRP A 100 -16.99 -10.29 3.01
C TRP A 100 -16.79 -11.80 3.17
N ALA A 101 -15.58 -12.32 2.96
CA ALA A 101 -15.27 -13.73 3.17
C ALA A 101 -15.40 -14.15 4.64
N ASN A 102 -15.13 -13.23 5.58
CA ASN A 102 -15.27 -13.48 7.01
C ASN A 102 -16.73 -13.46 7.50
N VAL A 103 -17.62 -12.69 6.88
CA VAL A 103 -19.00 -12.50 7.36
C VAL A 103 -19.80 -13.82 7.46
N PRO A 104 -19.83 -14.71 6.45
CA PRO A 104 -20.53 -16.00 6.57
C PRO A 104 -20.01 -16.88 7.70
N LEU A 105 -18.70 -16.84 7.97
CA LEU A 105 -18.10 -17.58 9.09
C LEU A 105 -18.56 -17.04 10.44
N ILE A 106 -18.60 -15.72 10.58
CA ILE A 106 -19.08 -15.02 11.78
C ILE A 106 -20.57 -15.33 12.02
N ILE A 107 -21.41 -15.25 10.99
CA ILE A 107 -22.85 -15.57 11.12
C ILE A 107 -23.04 -17.02 11.55
N ARG A 108 -22.28 -17.95 10.96
CA ARG A 108 -22.43 -19.39 11.22
C ARG A 108 -21.89 -19.81 12.59
N ARG A 109 -20.81 -19.21 13.08
CA ARG A 109 -20.12 -19.60 14.33
C ARG A 109 -20.39 -18.66 15.51
N GLY A 110 -21.03 -17.52 15.26
CA GLY A 110 -21.27 -16.48 16.24
C GLY A 110 -20.15 -15.44 16.31
N ALA A 111 -20.52 -14.21 16.67
CA ALA A 111 -19.59 -13.09 16.84
C ALA A 111 -18.62 -13.29 18.01
N GLU A 112 -19.03 -14.01 19.04
CA GLU A 112 -18.18 -14.33 20.19
C GLU A 112 -16.97 -15.18 19.75
N TRP A 113 -17.19 -16.22 18.95
CA TRP A 113 -16.12 -17.06 18.39
C TRP A 113 -15.07 -16.23 17.64
N TYR A 114 -15.50 -15.31 16.77
CA TYR A 114 -14.58 -14.48 16.00
C TYR A 114 -13.84 -13.46 16.88
N SER A 115 -14.51 -12.92 17.90
CA SER A 115 -13.94 -11.90 18.80
C SER A 115 -13.05 -12.45 19.92
N GLN A 116 -13.04 -13.77 20.13
CA GLN A 116 -12.05 -14.48 20.94
C GLN A 116 -10.66 -14.52 20.27
N ILE A 117 -10.59 -14.33 18.95
CA ILE A 117 -9.35 -14.26 18.20
C ILE A 117 -8.92 -12.80 18.12
N GLY A 118 -7.63 -12.52 18.33
CA GLY A 118 -7.08 -11.18 18.18
C GLY A 118 -6.87 -10.43 19.49
N THR A 119 -6.65 -9.11 19.38
CA THR A 119 -6.50 -8.22 20.53
C THR A 119 -7.85 -7.66 20.99
N PRO A 120 -7.97 -6.94 22.11
CA PRO A 120 -9.24 -6.32 22.51
C PRO A 120 -9.84 -5.39 21.44
N LYS A 121 -9.00 -4.70 20.68
CA LYS A 121 -9.44 -3.71 19.66
C LYS A 121 -9.37 -4.22 18.22
N SER A 122 -8.61 -5.29 17.95
CA SER A 122 -8.47 -5.85 16.60
C SER A 122 -8.83 -7.34 16.63
N LYS A 123 -10.06 -7.65 16.21
CA LYS A 123 -10.65 -9.00 16.29
C LYS A 123 -10.44 -9.81 15.02
N GLY A 124 -10.33 -11.12 15.18
CA GLY A 124 -10.26 -12.09 14.09
C GLY A 124 -8.88 -12.31 13.52
N THR A 125 -8.85 -12.78 12.28
CA THR A 125 -7.64 -13.08 11.51
C THR A 125 -7.41 -12.02 10.43
N LYS A 126 -6.19 -12.00 9.91
CA LYS A 126 -5.79 -11.21 8.75
C LYS A 126 -4.95 -12.06 7.82
N ILE A 127 -5.20 -11.93 6.52
CA ILE A 127 -4.36 -12.52 5.48
C ILE A 127 -3.27 -11.52 5.10
N PHE A 128 -2.00 -11.95 5.21
CA PHE A 128 -0.85 -11.19 4.75
C PHE A 128 -0.23 -11.81 3.50
N SER A 129 0.12 -10.95 2.54
CA SER A 129 1.00 -11.31 1.43
C SER A 129 2.45 -11.09 1.86
N LEU A 130 3.08 -12.14 2.37
CA LEU A 130 4.46 -12.14 2.83
C LEU A 130 5.41 -12.35 1.64
N VAL A 131 6.18 -11.31 1.29
CA VAL A 131 7.06 -11.29 0.12
C VAL A 131 8.38 -10.57 0.44
N GLY A 132 9.27 -10.46 -0.56
CA GLY A 132 10.56 -9.78 -0.42
C GLY A 132 11.70 -10.74 -0.10
N LYS A 133 12.59 -10.34 0.81
CA LYS A 133 13.81 -11.04 1.21
C LYS A 133 13.56 -12.10 2.30
N VAL A 134 12.47 -12.85 2.16
CA VAL A 134 12.05 -13.92 3.06
C VAL A 134 12.23 -15.28 2.40
N ARG A 135 12.46 -16.35 3.16
CA ARG A 135 12.66 -17.71 2.61
C ARG A 135 11.38 -18.30 2.06
N ASN A 136 10.31 -18.26 2.83
CA ASN A 136 9.01 -18.80 2.48
C ASN A 136 8.03 -17.64 2.26
N GLY A 137 7.93 -17.17 1.00
CA GLY A 137 6.94 -16.17 0.61
C GLY A 137 5.58 -16.81 0.27
N GLY A 138 4.49 -16.08 0.46
CA GLY A 138 3.14 -16.57 0.17
C GLY A 138 2.04 -15.75 0.82
N GLN A 139 0.81 -16.30 0.79
CA GLN A 139 -0.31 -15.79 1.57
C GLN A 139 -0.36 -16.54 2.90
N VAL A 140 -0.39 -15.79 4.01
CA VAL A 140 -0.41 -16.35 5.36
C VAL A 140 -1.59 -15.75 6.11
N GLU A 141 -2.51 -16.59 6.58
CA GLU A 141 -3.58 -16.18 7.47
C GLU A 141 -3.11 -16.32 8.92
N VAL A 142 -3.14 -15.22 9.66
CA VAL A 142 -2.66 -15.17 11.05
C VAL A 142 -3.68 -14.47 11.95
N PRO A 143 -3.74 -14.79 13.25
CA PRO A 143 -4.55 -14.04 14.19
C PRO A 143 -4.03 -12.62 14.34
N MET A 144 -4.93 -11.64 14.49
CA MET A 144 -4.54 -10.29 14.90
C MET A 144 -3.74 -10.34 16.21
N GLY A 145 -2.76 -9.46 16.37
CA GLY A 145 -1.90 -9.41 17.56
C GLY A 145 -0.70 -10.35 17.55
N ILE A 146 -0.56 -11.24 16.57
CA ILE A 146 0.68 -12.00 16.35
C ILE A 146 1.88 -11.06 16.18
N LYS A 147 3.08 -11.41 16.63
CA LYS A 147 4.25 -10.55 16.47
C LYS A 147 4.82 -10.59 15.06
N LEU A 148 5.43 -9.49 14.62
CA LEU A 148 6.15 -9.43 13.34
C LEU A 148 7.22 -10.53 13.23
N ARG A 149 7.93 -10.80 14.33
CA ARG A 149 8.95 -11.86 14.42
C ARG A 149 8.38 -13.23 14.09
N GLU A 150 7.23 -13.58 14.64
CA GLU A 150 6.60 -14.88 14.44
C GLU A 150 6.20 -15.06 12.97
N VAL A 151 5.63 -14.02 12.35
CA VAL A 151 5.28 -14.05 10.93
C VAL A 151 6.52 -14.18 10.04
N ILE A 152 7.58 -13.45 10.32
CA ILE A 152 8.78 -13.41 9.46
C ILE A 152 9.67 -14.64 9.65
N TYR A 153 9.92 -15.06 10.89
CA TYR A 153 10.87 -16.12 11.22
C TYR A 153 10.22 -17.49 11.34
N ASP A 154 9.08 -17.60 12.02
CA ASP A 154 8.46 -18.90 12.26
C ASP A 154 7.67 -19.36 11.03
N ILE A 155 6.85 -18.48 10.44
CA ILE A 155 6.07 -18.78 9.23
C ILE A 155 6.91 -18.56 7.97
N GLY A 156 7.53 -17.38 7.85
CA GLY A 156 8.37 -17.01 6.70
C GLY A 156 9.71 -17.74 6.62
N GLY A 157 10.09 -18.49 7.66
CA GLY A 157 11.36 -19.24 7.72
C GLY A 157 12.61 -18.36 7.89
N GLY A 158 12.44 -17.05 8.10
CA GLY A 158 13.50 -16.07 8.26
C GLY A 158 13.99 -15.45 6.95
N ILE A 159 15.10 -14.72 7.04
CA ILE A 159 15.64 -13.94 5.93
C ILE A 159 16.34 -14.85 4.92
N LYS A 160 16.13 -14.55 3.63
CA LYS A 160 16.75 -15.28 2.53
C LYS A 160 18.28 -15.24 2.65
N ASP A 161 18.93 -16.34 2.31
CA ASP A 161 20.39 -16.49 2.32
C ASP A 161 21.09 -16.25 3.67
N GLY A 162 20.34 -16.27 4.79
CA GLY A 162 20.91 -16.08 6.14
C GLY A 162 21.36 -14.64 6.41
N LYS A 163 20.93 -13.70 5.57
CA LYS A 163 21.20 -12.27 5.69
C LYS A 163 20.52 -11.64 6.92
N LYS A 164 20.95 -10.45 7.27
CA LYS A 164 20.41 -9.68 8.40
C LYS A 164 19.09 -9.00 8.03
N PHE A 165 18.10 -9.14 8.90
CA PHE A 165 16.87 -8.37 8.78
C PHE A 165 17.17 -6.87 8.91
N LYS A 166 16.68 -6.08 7.95
CA LYS A 166 16.80 -4.62 7.98
C LYS A 166 15.49 -3.97 8.39
N ALA A 167 14.42 -4.29 7.69
CA ALA A 167 13.11 -3.73 7.92
C ALA A 167 12.01 -4.59 7.28
N VAL A 168 10.76 -4.30 7.63
CA VAL A 168 9.58 -4.81 6.94
C VAL A 168 8.67 -3.66 6.57
N GLN A 169 8.19 -3.64 5.33
CA GLN A 169 7.11 -2.74 4.93
C GLN A 169 5.77 -3.39 5.24
N THR A 170 4.86 -2.68 5.90
CA THR A 170 3.47 -3.14 6.09
C THR A 170 2.51 -2.14 5.48
N GLY A 171 1.39 -2.62 4.94
CA GLY A 171 0.33 -1.76 4.40
C GLY A 171 0.41 -1.50 2.90
N GLY A 172 1.29 -2.20 2.18
CA GLY A 172 1.46 -2.08 0.74
C GLY A 172 2.33 -0.88 0.32
N PRO A 173 2.24 -0.42 -0.94
CA PRO A 173 3.13 0.60 -1.50
C PRO A 173 3.12 1.96 -0.78
N ALA A 174 1.99 2.32 -0.15
CA ALA A 174 1.84 3.54 0.64
C ALA A 174 2.00 3.29 2.16
N GLY A 175 2.57 2.14 2.51
CA GLY A 175 2.86 1.72 3.87
C GLY A 175 4.19 2.28 4.41
N GLY A 176 4.39 2.15 5.71
CA GLY A 176 5.65 2.53 6.38
C GLY A 176 6.61 1.35 6.49
N PHE A 177 7.87 1.66 6.84
CA PHE A 177 8.91 0.67 7.14
C PHE A 177 9.16 0.57 8.64
N LEU A 178 9.17 -0.67 9.14
CA LEU A 178 9.45 -1.00 10.52
C LEU A 178 10.82 -1.68 10.64
N PRO A 179 11.83 -1.05 11.27
CA PRO A 179 13.15 -1.64 11.48
C PRO A 179 13.15 -2.79 12.51
N ALA A 180 14.31 -3.41 12.70
CA ALA A 180 14.53 -4.55 13.59
C ALA A 180 14.03 -4.36 15.04
N GLU A 181 14.03 -3.13 15.55
CA GLU A 181 13.53 -2.82 16.90
C GLU A 181 12.03 -3.14 17.08
N PHE A 182 11.25 -3.18 15.99
CA PHE A 182 9.83 -3.50 16.00
C PHE A 182 9.53 -4.98 15.75
N LEU A 183 10.52 -5.87 15.67
CA LEU A 183 10.26 -7.29 15.42
C LEU A 183 9.30 -7.92 16.45
N ASP A 184 9.33 -7.47 17.70
CA ASP A 184 8.45 -7.97 18.75
C ASP A 184 7.13 -7.18 18.87
N LEU A 185 6.86 -6.25 17.96
CA LEU A 185 5.60 -5.51 17.87
C LEU A 185 4.46 -6.46 17.46
N ALA A 186 3.37 -6.41 18.23
CA ALA A 186 2.13 -7.10 17.91
C ALA A 186 1.45 -6.45 16.69
N ILE A 187 1.05 -7.27 15.72
CA ILE A 187 0.42 -6.82 14.48
C ILE A 187 -1.06 -6.57 14.71
N ASP A 188 -1.41 -5.33 15.00
CA ASP A 188 -2.79 -4.85 15.06
C ASP A 188 -2.90 -3.41 14.53
N TYR A 189 -4.13 -2.91 14.34
CA TYR A 189 -4.35 -1.60 13.72
C TYR A 189 -3.70 -0.45 14.52
N ASP A 190 -3.80 -0.47 15.85
CA ASP A 190 -3.34 0.62 16.72
C ASP A 190 -1.81 0.64 16.79
N ASN A 191 -1.20 -0.52 17.06
CA ASN A 191 0.25 -0.67 17.23
C ASN A 191 1.03 -0.33 15.95
N LEU A 192 0.53 -0.74 14.78
CA LEU A 192 1.16 -0.41 13.51
C LEU A 192 1.12 1.10 13.23
N VAL A 193 -0.02 1.76 13.48
CA VAL A 193 -0.16 3.21 13.29
C VAL A 193 0.77 3.97 14.22
N GLN A 194 0.86 3.59 15.50
CA GLN A 194 1.77 4.21 16.46
C GLN A 194 3.26 4.04 16.08
N ALA A 195 3.60 2.89 15.49
CA ALA A 195 4.94 2.64 14.97
C ALA A 195 5.27 3.39 13.67
N GLY A 196 4.32 4.16 13.11
CA GLY A 196 4.52 4.91 11.86
C GLY A 196 4.32 4.08 10.60
N SER A 197 3.57 2.99 10.69
CA SER A 197 3.16 2.14 9.57
C SER A 197 1.63 1.97 9.53
N THR A 198 1.13 1.05 8.73
CA THR A 198 -0.31 0.73 8.65
C THR A 198 -0.53 -0.73 8.30
N MET A 199 -1.72 -1.24 8.62
CA MET A 199 -2.17 -2.57 8.21
C MET A 199 -2.40 -2.62 6.69
N GLY A 200 -2.96 -1.53 6.13
CA GLY A 200 -3.33 -1.40 4.72
C GLY A 200 -4.02 -2.64 4.15
N SER A 201 -3.53 -3.14 3.00
CA SER A 201 -4.07 -4.33 2.33
C SER A 201 -3.56 -5.66 2.88
N GLY A 202 -2.69 -5.66 3.90
CA GLY A 202 -1.98 -6.88 4.34
C GLY A 202 -0.75 -7.22 3.51
N GLY A 203 -0.23 -6.30 2.67
CA GLY A 203 1.09 -6.49 2.06
C GLY A 203 2.21 -6.40 3.10
N MET A 204 3.09 -7.41 3.16
CA MET A 204 4.25 -7.46 4.06
C MET A 204 5.52 -7.75 3.26
N ILE A 205 6.37 -6.74 3.07
CA ILE A 205 7.60 -6.85 2.27
C ILE A 205 8.81 -6.85 3.19
N VAL A 206 9.47 -8.00 3.32
CA VAL A 206 10.67 -8.18 4.14
C VAL A 206 11.90 -7.65 3.40
N LEU A 207 12.74 -6.88 4.07
CA LEU A 207 13.95 -6.27 3.52
C LEU A 207 15.18 -6.73 4.31
N ASP A 208 16.29 -6.93 3.59
CA ASP A 208 17.59 -7.30 4.14
C ASP A 208 18.58 -6.12 4.09
N GLU A 209 19.79 -6.30 4.65
CA GLU A 209 20.87 -5.32 4.67
C GLU A 209 21.33 -4.85 3.29
N THR A 210 20.99 -5.58 2.22
CA THR A 210 21.35 -5.23 0.84
C THR A 210 20.33 -4.32 0.14
N THR A 211 19.32 -3.85 0.87
CA THR A 211 18.28 -2.94 0.34
C THR A 211 18.64 -1.48 0.65
N CYS A 212 18.63 -0.58 -0.34
CA CYS A 212 18.79 0.86 -0.10
C CYS A 212 17.44 1.50 0.28
N MET A 213 17.33 2.12 1.45
CA MET A 213 16.05 2.69 1.89
C MET A 213 15.69 3.98 1.15
N VAL A 214 16.69 4.75 0.73
CA VAL A 214 16.50 5.97 -0.08
C VAL A 214 15.95 5.62 -1.47
N ASP A 215 16.53 4.60 -2.11
CA ASP A 215 16.07 4.13 -3.42
C ASP A 215 14.68 3.50 -3.34
N LEU A 216 14.39 2.77 -2.26
CA LEU A 216 13.06 2.20 -2.06
C LEU A 216 11.99 3.27 -1.87
N ALA A 217 12.29 4.34 -1.12
CA ALA A 217 11.43 5.51 -1.00
C ALA A 217 11.21 6.18 -2.38
N ARG A 218 12.28 6.33 -3.19
CA ARG A 218 12.19 6.84 -4.58
C ARG A 218 11.27 5.98 -5.43
N HIS A 219 11.43 4.65 -5.36
CA HIS A 219 10.62 3.69 -6.11
C HIS A 219 9.12 3.82 -5.77
N TYR A 220 8.76 3.90 -4.49
CA TYR A 220 7.36 4.06 -4.10
C TYR A 220 6.77 5.43 -4.46
N MET A 221 7.59 6.49 -4.48
CA MET A 221 7.13 7.79 -4.98
C MET A 221 6.88 7.74 -6.49
N HIS A 222 7.72 7.04 -7.25
CA HIS A 222 7.50 6.81 -8.67
C HIS A 222 6.23 5.98 -8.92
N PHE A 223 6.05 4.88 -8.20
CA PHE A 223 4.83 4.06 -8.26
C PHE A 223 3.58 4.91 -7.99
N THR A 224 3.60 5.73 -6.93
CA THR A 224 2.48 6.61 -6.60
C THR A 224 2.17 7.61 -7.72
N GLN A 225 3.20 8.11 -8.41
CA GLN A 225 3.04 9.02 -9.54
C GLN A 225 2.36 8.35 -10.74
N GLU A 226 2.80 7.14 -11.10
CA GLU A 226 2.18 6.36 -12.18
C GLU A 226 0.72 6.00 -11.86
N GLU A 227 0.44 5.71 -10.59
CA GLU A 227 -0.87 5.28 -10.13
C GLU A 227 -1.81 6.42 -9.70
N SER A 228 -1.36 7.67 -9.76
CA SER A 228 -2.18 8.81 -9.37
C SER A 228 -3.23 9.12 -10.43
N CYS A 229 -4.50 9.31 -10.01
CA CYS A 229 -5.53 9.80 -10.93
C CYS A 229 -5.28 11.24 -11.42
N GLY A 230 -4.38 11.98 -10.78
CA GLY A 230 -3.95 13.34 -11.16
C GLY A 230 -4.93 14.46 -10.82
N LYS A 231 -6.00 14.19 -10.05
CA LYS A 231 -7.06 15.17 -9.76
C LYS A 231 -6.63 16.28 -8.80
N CYS A 232 -6.05 15.93 -7.65
CA CYS A 232 -5.62 16.93 -6.67
C CYS A 232 -4.19 17.37 -6.89
N VAL A 233 -3.98 18.70 -6.92
CA VAL A 233 -2.66 19.34 -7.04
C VAL A 233 -1.66 18.85 -5.99
N PRO A 234 -1.98 18.75 -4.68
CA PRO A 234 -1.02 18.28 -3.69
C PRO A 234 -0.50 16.88 -4.00
N CYS A 235 -1.37 15.91 -4.32
CA CYS A 235 -0.90 14.59 -4.74
C CYS A 235 -0.12 14.66 -6.06
N ARG A 236 -0.70 15.21 -7.13
CA ARG A 236 -0.12 15.18 -8.48
C ARG A 236 1.24 15.85 -8.54
N VAL A 237 1.36 17.06 -7.99
CA VAL A 237 2.57 17.88 -8.08
C VAL A 237 3.48 17.65 -6.88
N GLY A 238 2.93 17.51 -5.67
CA GLY A 238 3.73 17.33 -4.47
C GLY A 238 4.52 16.02 -4.47
N THR A 239 3.88 14.89 -4.82
CA THR A 239 4.60 13.61 -4.87
C THR A 239 5.61 13.56 -6.01
N ARG A 240 5.41 14.34 -7.09
CA ARG A 240 6.43 14.54 -8.13
C ARG A 240 7.67 15.26 -7.60
N GLN A 241 7.48 16.35 -6.84
CA GLN A 241 8.59 17.06 -6.22
C GLN A 241 9.36 16.17 -5.24
N MET A 242 8.66 15.37 -4.43
CA MET A 242 9.29 14.39 -3.55
C MET A 242 10.12 13.36 -4.33
N HIS A 243 9.55 12.81 -5.40
CA HIS A 243 10.26 11.89 -6.29
C HIS A 243 11.53 12.52 -6.87
N ASP A 244 11.45 13.73 -7.40
CA ASP A 244 12.58 14.41 -8.04
C ASP A 244 13.70 14.73 -7.03
N ILE A 245 13.34 15.06 -5.79
CA ILE A 245 14.31 15.19 -4.68
C ILE A 245 14.99 13.84 -4.41
N LEU A 246 14.25 12.75 -4.30
CA LEU A 246 14.81 11.42 -4.05
C LEU A 246 15.69 10.93 -5.21
N VAL A 247 15.34 11.27 -6.45
CA VAL A 247 16.20 11.04 -7.63
C VAL A 247 17.52 11.79 -7.49
N ARG A 248 17.50 13.07 -7.10
CA ARG A 248 18.74 13.82 -6.85
C ARG A 248 19.58 13.17 -5.75
N ILE A 249 18.98 12.78 -4.62
CA ILE A 249 19.71 12.14 -3.52
C ILE A 249 20.34 10.82 -3.97
N THR A 250 19.60 9.97 -4.68
CA THR A 250 20.11 8.69 -5.21
C THR A 250 21.21 8.86 -6.26
N ARG A 251 21.33 10.04 -6.89
CA ARG A 251 22.42 10.39 -7.81
C ARG A 251 23.59 11.12 -7.16
N GLY A 252 23.53 11.39 -5.85
CA GLY A 252 24.54 12.19 -5.16
C GLY A 252 24.44 13.69 -5.43
N GLU A 253 23.32 14.17 -5.94
CA GLU A 253 23.03 15.59 -6.21
C GLU A 253 22.11 16.20 -5.12
N GLY A 254 21.83 15.44 -4.07
CA GLY A 254 21.05 15.88 -2.92
C GLY A 254 21.82 16.81 -1.98
N GLU A 255 21.08 17.65 -1.29
CA GLU A 255 21.52 18.61 -0.27
C GLU A 255 20.85 18.28 1.07
N GLU A 256 21.37 18.74 2.21
CA GLU A 256 20.78 18.39 3.52
C GLU A 256 19.41 19.05 3.73
N GLU A 257 19.21 20.23 3.13
CA GLU A 257 17.98 20.99 3.08
C GLU A 257 16.85 20.20 2.40
N ASP A 258 17.19 19.30 1.47
CA ASP A 258 16.21 18.44 0.82
C ASP A 258 15.47 17.55 1.84
N LEU A 259 16.11 17.18 2.96
CA LEU A 259 15.47 16.35 4.00
C LEU A 259 14.37 17.10 4.74
N ALA A 260 14.56 18.39 5.03
CA ALA A 260 13.53 19.24 5.61
C ALA A 260 12.39 19.46 4.61
N ARG A 261 12.74 19.71 3.34
CA ARG A 261 11.78 19.89 2.26
C ARG A 261 10.91 18.65 2.01
N LEU A 262 11.50 17.45 2.05
CA LEU A 262 10.75 16.19 1.96
C LEU A 262 9.70 16.08 3.07
N LYS A 263 10.05 16.48 4.30
CA LYS A 263 9.11 16.47 5.43
C LYS A 263 7.98 17.48 5.25
N GLU A 264 8.29 18.72 4.90
CA GLU A 264 7.29 19.78 4.67
C GLU A 264 6.31 19.42 3.54
N LEU A 265 6.84 18.87 2.44
CA LEU A 265 6.02 18.36 1.34
C LEU A 265 5.14 17.21 1.81
N SER A 266 5.68 16.28 2.59
CA SER A 266 4.93 15.15 3.14
C SER A 266 3.72 15.64 3.94
N ASP A 267 3.93 16.52 4.92
CA ASP A 267 2.87 17.05 5.78
C ASP A 267 1.77 17.74 4.95
N SER A 268 2.17 18.55 3.96
CA SER A 268 1.25 19.25 3.06
C SER A 268 0.43 18.30 2.20
N ILE A 269 1.05 17.26 1.66
CA ILE A 269 0.40 16.27 0.80
C ILE A 269 -0.58 15.42 1.60
N MET A 270 -0.20 15.00 2.81
CA MET A 270 -1.04 14.18 3.68
C MET A 270 -2.35 14.90 4.02
N VAL A 271 -2.29 16.19 4.36
CA VAL A 271 -3.48 16.95 4.78
C VAL A 271 -4.33 17.41 3.60
N ALA A 272 -3.72 17.80 2.48
CA ALA A 272 -4.44 18.44 1.38
C ALA A 272 -4.93 17.46 0.28
N SER A 273 -4.53 16.19 0.32
CA SER A 273 -4.94 15.20 -0.68
C SER A 273 -6.39 14.73 -0.50
N LEU A 274 -7.09 14.54 -1.62
CA LEU A 274 -8.52 14.19 -1.63
C LEU A 274 -8.84 12.75 -1.19
N CYS A 275 -7.93 11.81 -1.42
CA CYS A 275 -8.17 10.38 -1.16
C CYS A 275 -6.99 9.70 -0.46
N GLY A 276 -7.24 8.49 0.04
CA GLY A 276 -6.28 7.72 0.83
C GLY A 276 -4.93 7.51 0.15
N LEU A 277 -4.89 7.35 -1.19
CA LEU A 277 -3.62 7.23 -1.93
C LEU A 277 -2.73 8.45 -1.70
N GLY A 278 -3.24 9.66 -1.94
CA GLY A 278 -2.46 10.88 -1.71
C GLY A 278 -2.16 11.14 -0.24
N GLN A 279 -3.09 10.80 0.65
CA GLN A 279 -2.92 11.00 2.10
C GLN A 279 -1.86 10.08 2.71
N THR A 280 -1.64 8.90 2.13
CA THR A 280 -0.67 7.91 2.62
C THR A 280 0.59 7.82 1.77
N ALA A 281 0.59 8.43 0.58
CA ALA A 281 1.74 8.48 -0.32
C ALA A 281 3.04 8.89 0.39
N PRO A 282 3.08 9.86 1.31
CA PRO A 282 4.33 10.24 1.96
C PRO A 282 4.89 9.24 2.99
N ASN A 283 4.12 8.23 3.43
CA ASN A 283 4.50 7.31 4.50
C ASN A 283 5.83 6.57 4.26
N PRO A 284 6.13 6.02 3.06
CA PRO A 284 7.42 5.41 2.79
C PRO A 284 8.57 6.39 3.02
N VAL A 285 8.43 7.65 2.61
CA VAL A 285 9.46 8.69 2.77
C VAL A 285 9.61 9.13 4.21
N LEU A 286 8.50 9.36 4.92
CA LEU A 286 8.54 9.75 6.33
C LEU A 286 9.15 8.66 7.21
N SER A 287 8.79 7.40 6.99
CA SER A 287 9.33 6.28 7.76
C SER A 287 10.81 6.03 7.46
N THR A 288 11.27 6.15 6.21
CA THR A 288 12.70 6.05 5.90
C THR A 288 13.51 7.23 6.44
N LEU A 289 12.97 8.45 6.41
CA LEU A 289 13.60 9.61 7.05
C LEU A 289 13.69 9.46 8.57
N ARG A 290 12.72 8.80 9.20
CA ARG A 290 12.70 8.57 10.65
C ARG A 290 13.69 7.50 11.08
N HIS A 291 13.68 6.35 10.42
CA HIS A 291 14.42 5.16 10.89
C HIS A 291 15.76 4.95 10.19
N PHE A 292 15.95 5.53 9.00
CA PHE A 292 17.12 5.31 8.14
C PHE A 292 17.75 6.62 7.68
N ARG A 293 17.66 7.68 8.50
CA ARG A 293 18.21 9.00 8.19
C ARG A 293 19.69 8.94 7.82
N ASP A 294 20.45 8.08 8.48
CA ASP A 294 21.89 7.93 8.24
C ASP A 294 22.18 7.51 6.79
N GLU A 295 21.32 6.71 6.16
CA GLU A 295 21.48 6.37 4.74
C GLU A 295 21.30 7.60 3.84
N TYR A 296 20.37 8.50 4.15
CA TYR A 296 20.23 9.76 3.42
C TYR A 296 21.48 10.62 3.57
N ILE A 297 22.03 10.71 4.78
CA ILE A 297 23.25 11.48 5.05
C ILE A 297 24.45 10.89 4.32
N GLU A 298 24.59 9.57 4.25
CA GLU A 298 25.65 8.92 3.47
C GLU A 298 25.55 9.24 1.96
N HIS A 299 24.32 9.21 1.41
CA HIS A 299 24.09 9.59 0.01
C HIS A 299 24.42 11.07 -0.24
N ILE A 300 24.08 11.96 0.70
CA ILE A 300 24.26 13.41 0.56
C ILE A 300 25.71 13.84 0.79
N ARG A 301 26.32 13.46 1.92
CA ARG A 301 27.66 13.93 2.32
C ARG A 301 28.78 13.14 1.67
N HIS A 302 28.64 11.82 1.66
CA HIS A 302 29.72 10.92 1.27
C HIS A 302 29.57 10.40 -0.16
N LYS A 303 28.43 10.70 -0.82
CA LYS A 303 28.12 10.29 -2.20
C LYS A 303 28.30 8.78 -2.38
N LYS A 304 27.83 8.02 -1.38
CA LYS A 304 27.92 6.57 -1.32
C LYS A 304 26.57 5.96 -1.01
N CYS A 305 26.30 4.81 -1.62
CA CYS A 305 25.14 3.99 -1.28
C CYS A 305 25.60 2.79 -0.41
N PRO A 306 25.23 2.72 0.89
CA PRO A 306 25.62 1.62 1.77
C PRO A 306 25.24 0.24 1.24
N ALA A 307 24.11 0.15 0.54
CA ALA A 307 23.59 -1.08 -0.03
C ALA A 307 24.12 -1.38 -1.45
N GLY A 308 24.86 -0.45 -2.07
CA GLY A 308 25.42 -0.62 -3.41
C GLY A 308 24.39 -0.69 -4.56
N ILE A 309 23.16 -0.20 -4.33
CA ILE A 309 22.06 -0.30 -5.31
C ILE A 309 22.01 0.90 -6.26
N CYS A 310 22.35 2.11 -5.78
CA CYS A 310 22.29 3.35 -6.58
C CYS A 310 23.51 3.44 -7.51
N PRO A 311 23.37 3.24 -8.84
CA PRO A 311 24.51 3.06 -9.75
C PRO A 311 25.51 4.22 -9.75
N GLU A 312 25.03 5.44 -9.61
CA GLU A 312 25.83 6.67 -9.61
C GLU A 312 26.66 6.84 -8.34
N LEU A 313 26.33 6.09 -7.28
CA LEU A 313 26.99 6.15 -5.97
C LEU A 313 27.81 4.89 -5.65
N VAL A 314 27.86 3.94 -6.59
CA VAL A 314 28.76 2.78 -6.50
C VAL A 314 30.09 3.15 -7.11
N SER A 315 31.14 3.16 -6.30
CA SER A 315 32.50 3.31 -6.80
C SER A 315 32.84 2.14 -7.72
N ARG A 316 32.91 2.37 -9.03
CA ARG A 316 33.54 1.43 -9.96
C ARG A 316 35.06 1.50 -9.76
N PRO A 317 35.78 0.38 -9.63
CA PRO A 317 37.24 0.43 -9.69
C PRO A 317 37.65 1.03 -11.06
N GLY A 318 38.27 2.21 -11.05
CA GLY A 318 38.82 2.87 -12.24
C GLY A 318 38.13 4.14 -12.77
N ARG A 319 37.13 4.73 -12.08
CA ARG A 319 36.68 6.10 -12.38
C ARG A 319 36.92 7.00 -11.17
N GLU A 320 37.91 7.89 -11.28
CA GLU A 320 38.01 9.05 -10.39
C GLU A 320 36.72 9.87 -10.47
N ALA A 321 36.26 10.37 -9.32
CA ALA A 321 35.12 11.29 -9.25
C ALA A 321 35.37 12.47 -10.21
N PRO A 322 34.40 12.87 -11.04
CA PRO A 322 34.59 14.02 -11.90
C PRO A 322 34.91 15.24 -11.03
N PRO A 323 35.93 16.05 -11.40
CA PRO A 323 36.37 17.17 -10.58
C PRO A 323 35.20 18.15 -10.39
N ALA A 324 35.06 18.67 -9.17
CA ALA A 324 34.03 19.63 -8.82
C ALA A 324 34.03 20.79 -9.82
N VAL A 325 32.90 20.98 -10.52
CA VAL A 325 32.72 22.05 -11.50
C VAL A 325 32.85 23.39 -10.78
N ARG A 326 34.00 24.05 -10.93
CA ARG A 326 34.21 25.44 -10.50
C ARG A 326 33.19 26.33 -11.22
N LYS A 327 32.28 26.95 -10.46
CA LYS A 327 31.40 28.02 -10.96
C LYS A 327 32.25 29.14 -11.55
N VAL A 328 32.30 29.24 -12.88
CA VAL A 328 32.90 30.38 -13.57
C VAL A 328 31.99 31.59 -13.39
N LYS A 329 32.48 32.60 -12.64
CA LYS A 329 31.87 33.93 -12.57
C LYS A 329 31.84 34.52 -13.99
N LYS A 330 30.66 34.66 -14.58
CA LYS A 330 30.47 35.50 -15.77
C LYS A 330 30.55 36.96 -15.34
N THR A 331 31.68 37.60 -15.59
CA THR A 331 31.78 39.07 -15.70
C THR A 331 31.14 39.47 -17.02
N ARG A 332 30.09 40.31 -16.96
CA ARG A 332 29.51 40.99 -18.13
C ARG A 332 30.36 42.23 -18.47
N PRO A 333 30.61 42.54 -19.75
CA PRO A 333 30.79 43.92 -20.18
C PRO A 333 29.47 44.70 -20.18
#